data_AF-A0A5J4RI29-F1
#
_entry.id   AF-A0A5J4RI29-F1
#
_cell.length_a   1.000
_cell.length_b   1.000
_cell.length_c   1.000
_cell.angle_alpha   90.00
_cell.angle_beta   90.00
_cell.angle_gamma   90.00
#
_symmetry.space_group_name_H-M   'P 1'
#
loop_
_entity.id
_entity.type
_entity.pdbx_description
1 polymer ?
#
loop_
_entity_poly.entity_id
_entity_poly.type
_entity_poly.pdbx_seq_one_letter_code
_entity_poly.pdbx_strand_id
1 'polypeptide(L)'
;MVVNLKERNGAQRRLSVIFRSFDDGIGFRYEFPEQENLKDFVITDERTEFSLPDGGKAWSIPAYHTEYYEGLYKSSAVNELDTVSTPLTMEVNDSLYISIHEANLTDYAAMNLTP
;
A
#
# COMPACT_ATOMS: atom_id res chain seq x y z
N MET A 1 14.01 10.53 -2.78
CA MET A 1 14.16 11.12 -1.43
C MET A 1 14.27 10.00 -0.41
N VAL A 2 15.11 10.13 0.62
CA VAL A 2 15.21 9.15 1.72
C VAL A 2 14.93 9.86 3.03
N VAL A 3 14.02 9.32 3.83
CA VAL A 3 13.68 9.83 5.16
C VAL A 3 14.14 8.81 6.19
N ASN A 4 15.04 9.21 7.08
CA ASN A 4 15.56 8.34 8.15
C ASN A 4 14.81 8.62 9.45
N LEU A 5 14.28 7.56 10.05
CA LEU A 5 13.48 7.59 11.27
C LEU A 5 14.18 6.81 12.37
N LYS A 6 13.98 7.25 13.61
CA LYS A 6 14.45 6.55 14.82
C LYS A 6 13.39 6.68 15.91
N GLU A 7 13.10 5.59 16.60
CA GLU A 7 12.24 5.64 17.79
C GLU A 7 12.84 6.58 18.83
N ARG A 8 12.02 7.48 19.39
CA ARG A 8 12.48 8.47 20.38
C ARG A 8 12.90 7.81 21.69
N ASN A 9 12.15 6.79 22.11
CA ASN A 9 12.29 6.07 23.38
C ASN A 9 12.44 4.56 23.12
N GLY A 10 12.76 3.80 24.17
CA GLY A 10 12.83 2.35 24.09
C GLY A 10 14.04 1.83 23.31
N ALA A 11 13.82 0.82 22.46
CA ALA A 11 14.87 0.13 21.70
C ALA A 11 15.58 1.03 20.67
N GLN A 12 15.04 2.22 20.40
CA GLN A 12 15.69 3.23 19.56
C GLN A 12 15.98 2.70 18.14
N ARG A 13 15.08 1.85 17.63
CA ARG A 13 15.23 1.20 16.33
C ARG A 13 15.16 2.23 15.21
N ARG A 14 15.91 1.96 14.15
CA ARG A 14 16.02 2.78 12.94
C ARG A 14 15.23 2.15 11.81
N LEU A 15 14.60 3.01 11.02
CA LEU A 15 13.85 2.68 9.81
C LEU A 15 14.10 3.77 8.78
N SER A 16 14.20 3.41 7.51
CA SER A 16 14.25 4.37 6.41
C SER A 16 13.01 4.22 5.52
N VAL A 17 12.48 5.34 5.03
CA VAL A 17 11.45 5.36 3.99
C VAL A 17 12.05 5.99 2.75
N ILE A 18 12.05 5.24 1.65
CA ILE A 18 12.59 5.68 0.36
C ILE A 18 11.43 6.02 -0.55
N PHE A 19 11.42 7.24 -1.07
CA PHE A 19 10.46 7.72 -2.06
C PHE A 19 11.13 7.94 -3.41
N ARG A 20 10.47 7.50 -4.48
CA ARG A 20 10.76 7.85 -5.87
C ARG A 20 9.54 8.53 -6.46
N SER A 21 9.76 9.67 -7.11
CA SER A 21 8.73 10.42 -7.82
C SER A 21 9.06 10.38 -9.31
N PHE A 22 8.03 10.16 -10.11
CA PHE A 22 8.08 10.14 -11.57
C PHE A 22 7.05 11.15 -12.10
N ASP A 23 7.02 11.34 -13.42
CA ASP A 23 6.05 12.24 -14.06
C ASP A 23 4.61 11.70 -13.92
N ASP A 24 4.45 10.39 -13.73
CA ASP A 24 3.18 9.65 -13.75
C ASP A 24 2.86 8.91 -12.45
N GLY A 25 3.67 9.06 -11.39
CA GLY A 25 3.40 8.40 -10.13
C GLY A 25 4.45 8.53 -9.07
N ILE A 26 4.18 7.89 -7.94
CA ILE A 26 5.08 7.78 -6.80
C ILE A 26 5.25 6.30 -6.43
N GLY A 27 6.46 5.95 -6.01
CA GLY A 27 6.75 4.66 -5.39
C GLY A 27 7.47 4.89 -4.07
N PHE A 28 7.15 4.11 -3.06
CA PHE A 28 7.88 4.14 -1.81
C PHE A 28 8.06 2.75 -1.21
N ARG A 29 9.06 2.61 -0.34
CA ARG A 29 9.29 1.39 0.44
C ARG A 29 9.94 1.70 1.78
N TYR A 30 9.78 0.77 2.70
CA TYR A 30 10.53 0.70 3.95
C TYR A 30 11.87 -0.01 3.73
N GLU A 31 12.91 0.44 4.41
CA GLU A 31 14.16 -0.29 4.56
C GLU A 31 14.51 -0.41 6.04
N PHE A 32 14.79 -1.65 6.46
CA PHE A 32 15.20 -1.99 7.82
C PHE A 32 16.73 -2.14 7.84
N PRO A 33 17.50 -1.09 8.21
CA PRO A 33 18.96 -1.19 8.22
C PRO A 33 19.42 -2.16 9.31
N GLU A 34 20.55 -2.82 9.07
CA GLU A 34 21.18 -3.67 10.08
C GLU A 34 21.52 -2.84 11.34
N GLN A 35 21.17 -3.40 12.49
CA GLN A 35 21.36 -2.75 13.79
C GLN A 35 21.39 -3.78 14.92
N GLU A 36 21.85 -3.35 16.10
CA GLU A 36 21.93 -4.23 17.28
C GLU A 36 20.54 -4.57 17.84
N ASN A 37 19.64 -3.58 17.90
CA ASN A 37 18.35 -3.69 18.57
C ASN A 37 17.20 -4.19 17.66
N LEU A 38 17.51 -4.69 16.47
CA LEU A 38 16.55 -5.31 15.54
C LEU A 38 17.29 -6.39 14.75
N LYS A 39 17.08 -7.65 15.17
CA LYS A 39 17.58 -8.85 14.49
C LYS A 39 16.40 -9.52 13.80
N ASP A 40 16.02 -10.72 14.22
CA ASP A 40 14.85 -11.40 13.69
C ASP A 40 13.57 -10.78 14.24
N PHE A 41 12.59 -10.57 13.35
CA PHE A 41 11.27 -10.10 13.71
C PHE A 41 10.22 -10.68 12.76
N VAL A 42 8.98 -10.72 13.23
CA VAL A 42 7.82 -11.14 12.44
C VAL A 42 6.92 -9.94 12.26
N ILE A 43 6.53 -9.66 11.02
CA ILE A 43 5.56 -8.63 10.70
C ILE A 43 4.17 -9.22 10.89
N THR A 44 3.39 -8.62 11.78
CA THR A 44 2.01 -9.04 12.05
C THR A 44 1.00 -8.19 11.29
N ASP A 45 1.38 -6.95 10.97
CA ASP A 45 0.53 -5.96 10.31
C ASP A 45 1.40 -4.86 9.70
N GLU A 46 0.97 -4.30 8.57
CA GLU A 46 1.59 -3.14 7.95
C GLU A 46 0.62 -1.95 8.02
N ARG A 47 1.07 -0.82 8.57
CA ARG A 47 0.24 0.37 8.83
C ARG A 47 0.29 1.42 7.70
N THR A 48 0.58 0.98 6.49
CA THR A 48 0.63 1.87 5.31
C THR A 48 -0.80 2.25 4.93
N GLU A 49 -1.05 3.54 4.74
CA GLU A 49 -2.38 4.05 4.41
C GLU A 49 -2.34 4.87 3.12
N PHE A 50 -3.44 4.77 2.36
CA PHE A 50 -3.72 5.62 1.21
C PHE A 50 -5.03 6.36 1.49
N SER A 51 -4.93 7.60 1.97
CA SER A 51 -6.11 8.42 2.26
C SER A 51 -6.69 8.98 0.97
N LEU A 52 -7.76 8.36 0.48
CA LEU A 52 -8.41 8.71 -0.79
C LEU A 52 -9.53 9.74 -0.59
N PRO A 53 -9.79 10.62 -1.57
CA PRO A 53 -10.93 11.51 -1.53
C PRO A 53 -12.25 10.74 -1.72
N ASP A 54 -13.29 11.17 -0.99
CA ASP A 54 -14.63 10.60 -1.08
C ASP A 54 -15.25 10.77 -2.48
N GLY A 55 -16.11 9.82 -2.87
CA GLY A 55 -17.01 9.95 -4.02
C GLY A 55 -16.43 9.57 -5.39
N GLY A 56 -15.14 9.22 -5.47
CA GLY A 56 -14.55 8.66 -6.69
C GLY A 56 -15.15 7.30 -7.06
N LYS A 57 -15.14 6.97 -8.35
CA LYS A 57 -15.47 5.60 -8.82
C LYS A 57 -14.21 4.77 -8.84
N ALA A 58 -14.29 3.56 -8.31
CA ALA A 58 -13.18 2.62 -8.28
C ALA A 58 -13.55 1.28 -8.92
N TRP A 59 -12.55 0.62 -9.48
CA TRP A 59 -12.61 -0.68 -10.12
C TRP A 59 -11.52 -1.56 -9.52
N SER A 60 -11.96 -2.65 -8.89
CA SER A 60 -11.12 -3.75 -8.43
C SER A 60 -11.96 -5.03 -8.33
N ILE A 61 -11.37 -6.09 -7.81
CA ILE A 61 -12.00 -7.35 -7.43
C ILE A 61 -11.93 -7.53 -5.90
N PRO A 62 -12.92 -8.20 -5.29
CA PRO A 62 -12.85 -8.53 -3.86
C PRO A 62 -11.64 -9.41 -3.56
N ALA A 63 -10.89 -9.09 -2.49
CA ALA A 63 -9.75 -9.88 -2.06
C ALA A 63 -10.17 -11.23 -1.43
N TYR A 64 -11.35 -11.26 -0.81
CA TYR A 64 -11.92 -12.45 -0.19
C TYR A 64 -13.09 -12.96 -1.03
N HIS A 65 -13.31 -14.28 -0.99
CA HIS A 65 -14.38 -14.97 -1.72
C HIS A 65 -14.30 -14.87 -3.25
N THR A 66 -13.13 -14.49 -3.78
CA THR A 66 -12.75 -14.61 -5.20
C THR A 66 -11.77 -15.78 -5.33
N GLU A 67 -11.95 -16.63 -6.35
CA GLU A 67 -10.96 -17.66 -6.68
C GLU A 67 -9.71 -16.98 -7.25
N TYR A 68 -8.66 -16.87 -6.44
CA TYR A 68 -7.44 -16.13 -6.75
C TYR A 68 -7.74 -14.70 -7.23
N TYR A 69 -7.43 -14.39 -8.49
CA TYR A 69 -7.68 -13.11 -9.13
C TYR A 69 -8.74 -13.22 -10.26
N GLU A 70 -9.50 -14.32 -10.32
CA GLU A 70 -10.50 -14.58 -11.36
C GLU A 70 -11.85 -13.91 -11.06
N GLY A 71 -11.81 -12.66 -10.59
CA GLY A 71 -12.97 -11.84 -10.30
C GLY A 71 -13.37 -10.94 -11.47
N LEU A 72 -14.67 -10.63 -11.58
CA LEU A 72 -15.15 -9.60 -12.48
C LEU A 72 -14.99 -8.23 -11.82
N TYR A 73 -14.33 -7.30 -12.51
CA TYR A 73 -14.26 -5.91 -12.10
C TYR A 73 -15.66 -5.29 -12.07
N LYS A 74 -15.95 -4.59 -10.98
CA LYS A 74 -17.18 -3.81 -10.80
C LYS A 74 -16.82 -2.40 -10.40
N SER A 75 -17.59 -1.43 -10.88
CA SER A 75 -17.49 -0.06 -10.41
C SER A 75 -18.23 0.08 -9.08
N SER A 76 -17.56 0.61 -8.07
CA SER A 76 -18.15 0.99 -6.78
C SER A 76 -17.65 2.37 -6.37
N ALA A 77 -18.36 3.05 -5.47
CA ALA A 77 -17.81 4.24 -4.84
C ALA A 77 -16.64 3.85 -3.91
N VAL A 78 -15.61 4.70 -3.80
CA VAL A 78 -14.43 4.41 -2.96
C VAL A 78 -14.82 4.10 -1.52
N ASN A 79 -15.80 4.80 -0.96
CA ASN A 79 -16.30 4.62 0.41
C ASN A 79 -17.21 3.39 0.59
N GLU A 80 -17.51 2.65 -0.47
CA GLU A 80 -18.27 1.39 -0.44
C GLU A 80 -17.38 0.16 -0.62
N LEU A 81 -16.07 0.36 -0.83
CA LEU A 81 -15.12 -0.75 -0.93
C LEU A 81 -14.95 -1.39 0.45
N ASP A 82 -14.92 -2.72 0.46
CA ASP A 82 -14.37 -3.51 1.57
C ASP A 82 -12.90 -3.85 1.23
N THR A 83 -12.41 -5.02 1.61
CA THR A 83 -11.06 -5.47 1.28
C THR A 83 -10.96 -5.89 -0.19
N VAL A 84 -10.09 -5.21 -0.95
CA VAL A 84 -9.91 -5.40 -2.38
C VAL A 84 -8.48 -5.76 -2.73
N SER A 85 -8.30 -6.50 -3.82
CA SER A 85 -6.97 -6.77 -4.38
C SER A 85 -6.43 -5.56 -5.11
N THR A 86 -5.11 -5.52 -5.27
CA THR A 86 -4.45 -4.56 -6.17
C THR A 86 -4.22 -5.18 -7.55
N PRO A 87 -4.24 -4.41 -8.66
CA PRO A 87 -4.36 -2.96 -8.71
C PRO A 87 -5.78 -2.45 -8.42
N LEU A 88 -5.90 -1.50 -7.47
CA LEU A 88 -7.12 -0.72 -7.28
C LEU A 88 -7.03 0.51 -8.17
N THR A 89 -7.89 0.61 -9.18
CA THR A 89 -7.92 1.74 -10.10
C THR A 89 -9.13 2.62 -9.82
N MET A 90 -8.95 3.93 -9.79
CA MET A 90 -10.01 4.88 -9.49
C MET A 90 -9.96 6.12 -10.38
N GLU A 91 -11.14 6.66 -10.62
CA GLU A 91 -11.39 7.96 -11.22
C GLU A 91 -11.78 8.91 -10.08
N VAL A 92 -10.90 9.86 -9.79
CA VAL A 92 -11.10 10.84 -8.71
C VAL A 92 -11.92 12.03 -9.21
N ASN A 93 -11.65 12.47 -10.44
CA ASN A 93 -12.40 13.49 -11.18
C ASN A 93 -12.04 13.40 -12.68
N ASP A 94 -12.65 14.25 -13.52
CA ASP A 94 -12.48 14.30 -14.98
C ASP A 94 -11.02 14.38 -15.49
N SER A 95 -10.07 14.73 -14.63
CA SER A 95 -8.66 14.93 -15.00
C SER A 95 -7.68 14.07 -14.20
N LEU A 96 -8.15 13.26 -13.26
CA LEU A 96 -7.29 12.50 -12.35
C LEU A 96 -7.77 11.05 -12.19
N TYR A 97 -6.91 10.13 -12.64
CA TYR A 97 -7.01 8.70 -12.40
C TYR A 97 -5.85 8.26 -11.52
N ILE A 98 -6.12 7.39 -10.55
CA ILE A 98 -5.11 6.83 -9.64
C ILE A 98 -5.18 5.31 -9.72
N SER A 99 -4.03 4.65 -9.71
CA SER A 99 -3.94 3.20 -9.53
C SER A 99 -2.98 2.90 -8.39
N ILE A 100 -3.44 2.13 -7.40
CA ILE A 100 -2.61 1.69 -6.27
C ILE A 100 -2.23 0.24 -6.49
N HIS A 101 -0.93 -0.02 -6.50
CA HIS A 101 -0.37 -1.36 -6.61
C HIS A 101 1.00 -1.41 -5.92
N GLU A 102 1.61 -2.59 -5.92
CA GLU A 102 2.94 -2.83 -5.40
C GLU A 102 3.89 -3.26 -6.52
N ALA A 103 5.19 -3.23 -6.25
CA ALA A 103 6.22 -3.64 -7.19
C ALA A 103 7.38 -4.33 -6.45
N ASN A 104 8.02 -5.29 -7.11
CA ASN A 104 9.12 -6.08 -6.54
C ASN A 104 8.71 -6.82 -5.25
N LEU A 105 7.53 -7.46 -5.28
CA LEU A 105 7.08 -8.36 -4.21
C LEU A 105 8.00 -9.58 -4.16
N THR A 106 8.92 -9.61 -3.20
CA THR A 106 9.92 -10.66 -3.03
C THR A 106 10.14 -10.85 -1.53
N ASP A 107 10.05 -12.10 -1.07
CA ASP A 107 10.21 -12.46 0.35
C ASP A 107 9.31 -11.62 1.29
N TYR A 108 8.08 -11.35 0.85
CA TYR A 108 7.09 -10.56 1.57
C TYR A 108 5.67 -11.04 1.22
N ALA A 109 4.69 -10.69 2.05
CA ALA A 109 3.29 -11.01 1.79
C ALA A 109 2.68 -10.02 0.79
N ALA A 110 1.78 -10.48 -0.09
CA ALA A 110 1.07 -9.61 -1.02
C ALA A 110 0.16 -8.60 -0.30
N MET A 111 0.02 -7.41 -0.87
CA MET A 111 -0.81 -6.33 -0.32
C MET A 111 -2.24 -6.38 -0.90
N ASN A 112 -3.22 -6.47 0.01
CA ASN A 112 -4.60 -6.07 -0.25
C ASN A 112 -4.86 -4.72 0.43
N LEU A 113 -5.84 -3.97 -0.07
CA LEU A 113 -6.26 -2.70 0.54
C LEU A 113 -7.55 -2.94 1.33
N THR A 114 -7.57 -2.49 2.59
CA THR A 114 -8.71 -2.60 3.50
C THR A 114 -9.08 -1.22 4.04
N PRO A 115 -10.38 -0.89 4.23
CA PRO A 115 -10.83 0.40 4.76
C PRO A 115 -10.42 0.68 6.21
#